data_AF-A0A7V1Y493-F1
#
_entry.id   AF-A0A7V1Y493-F1
#
_cell.length_a   1.000
_cell.length_b   1.000
_cell.length_c   1.000
_cell.angle_alpha   90.00
_cell.angle_beta   90.00
_cell.angle_gamma   90.00
#
_symmetry.space_group_name_H-M   'P 1'
#
loop_
_entity.id
_entity.type
_entity.pdbx_description
1 polymer ?
#
loop_
_entity_poly.entity_id
_entity_poly.type
_entity_poly.pdbx_seq_one_letter_code
_entity_poly.pdbx_strand_id
1 'polypeptide(L)'
;MDHRRDVSFLQETSLQYLARADQAFDFIFLDGDHSATMVYQEIPLALKVLQPGGAILLHDFFPRSRPLWSDGKFVPGPFLATRRLQSEGASLQVLPLGCLPWETKKRSHITSLALVSRKGPGW
;
A
#
# COMPACT_ATOMS: atom_id res chain seq x y z
N MET A 1 13.30 -0.26 27.99
CA MET A 1 12.19 0.51 27.40
C MET A 1 10.97 -0.38 27.39
N ASP A 2 9.86 0.09 27.95
CA ASP A 2 8.60 -0.68 27.98
C ASP A 2 7.84 -0.41 26.67
N HIS A 3 7.89 -1.36 25.74
CA HIS A 3 7.31 -1.24 24.39
C HIS A 3 5.78 -1.26 24.37
N ARG A 4 5.11 -1.36 25.53
CA ARG A 4 3.64 -1.49 25.63
C ARG A 4 2.89 -0.15 25.56
N ARG A 5 3.58 0.99 25.41
CA ARG A 5 2.97 2.34 25.44
C ARG A 5 2.80 3.03 24.08
N ASP A 6 3.22 2.41 22.97
CA ASP A 6 3.29 3.10 21.67
C ASP A 6 2.25 2.60 20.64
N VAL A 7 1.16 1.96 21.10
CA VAL A 7 0.10 1.44 20.21
C VAL A 7 -1.25 2.03 20.59
N SER A 8 -1.85 2.74 19.64
CA SER A 8 -3.20 3.29 19.74
C SER A 8 -4.14 2.54 18.81
N PHE A 9 -5.28 2.10 19.33
CA PHE A 9 -6.35 1.50 18.52
C PHE A 9 -7.43 2.54 18.26
N LEU A 10 -7.80 2.68 16.98
CA LEU A 10 -8.86 3.57 16.54
C LEU A 10 -9.93 2.75 15.80
N GLN A 11 -11.19 2.94 16.18
CA GLN A 11 -12.32 2.29 15.54
C GLN A 11 -13.08 3.31 14.69
N GLU A 12 -12.70 3.43 13.43
CA GLU A 12 -13.36 4.27 12.44
C GLU A 12 -13.03 3.78 11.02
N THR A 13 -13.66 4.37 10.00
CA THR A 13 -13.28 4.07 8.62
C THR A 13 -11.96 4.76 8.26
N SER A 14 -11.12 4.10 7.47
CA SER A 14 -9.86 4.67 6.98
C SER A 14 -10.06 6.00 6.26
N LEU A 15 -11.13 6.13 5.45
CA LEU A 15 -11.44 7.39 4.77
C LEU A 15 -11.72 8.54 5.73
N GLN A 16 -12.50 8.30 6.79
CA GLN A 16 -12.81 9.34 7.77
C GLN A 16 -11.55 9.75 8.53
N TYR A 17 -10.73 8.78 8.94
CA TYR A 17 -9.49 9.06 9.64
C TYR A 17 -8.51 9.84 8.77
N LEU A 18 -8.19 9.33 7.58
CA LEU A 18 -7.19 9.93 6.69
C LEU A 18 -7.62 11.31 6.14
N ALA A 19 -8.93 11.57 6.05
CA ALA A 19 -9.44 12.88 5.61
C ALA A 19 -9.23 14.00 6.65
N ARG A 20 -9.10 13.65 7.94
CA ARG A 20 -8.96 14.62 9.06
C ARG A 20 -7.63 14.51 9.81
N ALA A 21 -6.79 13.54 9.48
CA ALA A 21 -5.54 13.33 10.18
C ALA A 21 -4.56 14.47 9.88
N ASP A 22 -4.20 15.23 10.91
CA ASP A 22 -3.17 16.26 10.84
C ASP A 22 -1.76 15.71 11.09
N GLN A 23 -1.67 14.45 11.54
CA GLN A 23 -0.42 13.76 11.77
C GLN A 23 0.17 13.27 10.45
N ALA A 24 1.44 13.60 10.21
CA ALA A 24 2.17 13.05 9.08
C ALA A 24 2.94 11.79 9.49
N PHE A 25 2.62 10.66 8.85
CA PHE A 25 3.19 9.33 9.07
C PHE A 25 4.46 9.12 8.23
N ASP A 26 5.46 8.45 8.79
CA ASP A 26 6.62 7.99 8.01
C ASP A 26 6.27 6.78 7.14
N PHE A 27 5.31 5.97 7.61
CA PHE A 27 4.93 4.72 6.97
C PHE A 27 3.45 4.40 7.22
N ILE A 28 2.75 3.97 6.18
CA ILE A 28 1.35 3.53 6.25
C ILE A 28 1.26 2.13 5.65
N PHE A 29 0.64 1.18 6.35
CA PHE A 29 0.37 -0.15 5.81
C PHE A 29 -1.13 -0.30 5.52
N LEU A 30 -1.48 -0.48 4.24
CA LEU A 30 -2.86 -0.72 3.81
C LEU A 30 -3.07 -2.22 3.56
N ASP A 31 -3.74 -2.87 4.51
CA ASP A 31 -4.11 -4.29 4.51
C ASP A 31 -5.57 -4.46 4.97
N GLY A 32 -6.46 -3.63 4.40
CA GLY A 32 -7.88 -3.58 4.72
C GLY A 32 -8.74 -4.21 3.62
N ASP A 33 -9.71 -3.45 3.12
CA ASP A 33 -10.48 -3.85 1.94
C ASP A 33 -9.60 -3.82 0.69
N HIS A 34 -9.65 -4.91 -0.06
CA HIS A 34 -8.87 -5.12 -1.27
C HIS A 34 -9.65 -4.77 -2.55
N SER A 35 -10.80 -4.11 -2.44
CA SER A 35 -11.56 -3.63 -3.58
C SER A 35 -10.83 -2.47 -4.29
N ALA A 36 -10.87 -2.45 -5.63
CA ALA A 36 -10.24 -1.37 -6.40
C ALA A 36 -10.80 0.01 -6.03
N THR A 37 -12.10 0.08 -5.73
CA THR A 37 -12.79 1.31 -5.33
C THR A 37 -12.24 1.83 -4.01
N MET A 38 -12.07 0.97 -3.00
CA MET A 38 -11.59 1.40 -1.70
C MET A 38 -10.14 1.90 -1.78
N VAL A 39 -9.25 1.07 -2.33
CA VAL A 39 -7.82 1.38 -2.43
C VAL A 39 -7.59 2.65 -3.26
N TYR A 40 -8.39 2.88 -4.30
CA TYR A 40 -8.36 4.10 -5.11
C TYR A 40 -8.67 5.37 -4.28
N GLN A 41 -9.56 5.27 -3.30
CA GLN A 41 -9.90 6.39 -2.41
C GLN A 41 -8.88 6.56 -1.28
N GLU A 42 -8.34 5.46 -0.75
CA GLU A 42 -7.38 5.49 0.37
C GLU A 42 -6.02 6.04 -0.04
N ILE A 43 -5.47 5.62 -1.18
CA ILE A 43 -4.10 6.00 -1.60
C ILE A 43 -3.92 7.53 -1.64
N PRO A 44 -4.79 8.33 -2.28
CA PRO A 44 -4.65 9.79 -2.29
C PRO A 44 -4.72 10.43 -0.91
N LEU A 45 -5.55 9.92 0.00
CA LEU A 45 -5.66 10.44 1.37
C LEU A 45 -4.43 10.06 2.19
N ALA A 46 -3.99 8.81 2.10
CA ALA A 46 -2.75 8.33 2.73
C ALA A 46 -1.54 9.14 2.24
N LEU A 47 -1.45 9.41 0.93
CA LEU A 47 -0.40 10.26 0.36
C LEU A 47 -0.46 11.72 0.83
N LYS A 48 -1.58 12.25 1.36
CA LYS A 48 -1.62 13.60 1.93
C LYS A 48 -1.00 13.65 3.32
N VAL A 49 -1.16 12.57 4.08
CA VAL A 49 -0.72 12.47 5.48
C VAL A 49 0.60 11.73 5.63
N LEU A 50 1.37 11.54 4.56
CA LEU A 50 2.76 11.04 4.67
C LEU A 50 3.75 12.18 4.89
N GLN A 51 4.80 11.93 5.67
CA GLN A 51 5.98 12.81 5.67
C GLN A 51 6.65 12.82 4.29
N PRO A 52 7.45 13.86 3.95
CA PRO A 52 8.36 13.80 2.82
C PRO A 52 9.29 12.58 2.96
N GLY A 53 9.39 11.76 1.91
CA GLY A 53 10.14 10.50 1.95
C GLY A 53 9.38 9.31 2.56
N GLY A 54 8.20 9.53 3.14
CA GLY A 54 7.35 8.45 3.65
C GLY A 54 6.75 7.58 2.56
N ALA A 55 6.35 6.37 2.93
CA ALA A 55 5.83 5.37 2.00
C ALA A 55 4.55 4.68 2.50
N ILE A 56 3.72 4.26 1.54
CA ILE A 56 2.61 3.35 1.78
C ILE A 56 3.08 1.95 1.36
N LEU A 57 2.87 0.96 2.20
CA LEU A 57 2.97 -0.45 1.83
C LEU A 57 1.57 -0.98 1.51
N LEU A 58 1.38 -1.45 0.29
CA LEU A 58 0.17 -2.15 -0.13
C LEU A 58 0.35 -3.65 0.10
N HIS A 59 -0.65 -4.27 0.72
CA HIS A 59 -0.81 -5.71 0.74
C HIS A 59 -1.51 -6.23 -0.53
N ASP A 60 -1.31 -7.51 -0.85
CA ASP A 60 -1.97 -8.22 -1.96
C ASP A 60 -1.94 -7.45 -3.30
N PHE A 61 -0.79 -6.86 -3.61
CA PHE A 61 -0.47 -6.26 -4.89
C PHE A 61 0.04 -7.31 -5.88
N PHE A 62 -0.78 -7.62 -6.88
CA PHE A 62 -0.46 -8.58 -7.95
C PHE A 62 -0.19 -7.85 -9.27
N PRO A 63 1.08 -7.67 -9.68
CA PRO A 63 1.42 -6.92 -10.89
C PRO A 63 0.73 -7.51 -12.13
N ARG A 64 0.14 -6.63 -12.95
CA ARG A 64 -0.61 -7.01 -14.17
C ARG A 64 -1.82 -7.90 -13.89
N SER A 65 -2.34 -7.90 -12.65
CA SER A 65 -3.43 -8.79 -12.23
C SER A 65 -3.11 -10.26 -12.53
N ARG A 66 -1.87 -10.68 -12.25
CA ARG A 66 -1.40 -12.05 -12.48
C ARG A 66 -1.08 -12.76 -11.17
N PRO A 67 -1.39 -14.06 -11.03
CA PRO A 67 -0.96 -14.86 -9.89
C PRO A 67 0.56 -14.84 -9.71
N LEU A 68 0.99 -14.77 -8.46
CA LEU A 68 2.40 -14.88 -8.08
C LEU A 68 2.82 -16.31 -7.74
N TRP A 69 1.86 -17.16 -7.39
CA TRP A 69 2.07 -18.56 -7.02
C TRP A 69 1.29 -19.50 -7.94
N SER A 70 1.65 -20.79 -7.91
CA SER A 70 1.08 -21.84 -8.77
C SER A 70 -0.37 -22.18 -8.49
N ASP A 71 -0.95 -21.72 -7.37
CA ASP A 71 -2.36 -21.94 -7.04
C ASP A 71 -3.32 -21.04 -7.84
N GLY A 72 -2.79 -20.13 -8.66
CA GLY A 72 -3.56 -19.32 -9.60
C GLY A 72 -4.40 -18.22 -8.95
N LYS A 73 -4.32 -18.04 -7.62
CA LYS A 73 -5.11 -17.05 -6.89
C LYS A 73 -4.42 -15.69 -6.92
N PHE A 74 -5.21 -14.63 -7.08
CA PHE A 74 -4.75 -13.26 -6.96
C PHE A 74 -5.90 -12.31 -6.62
N VAL A 75 -5.54 -11.11 -6.18
CA VAL A 75 -6.46 -10.04 -5.83
C VAL A 75 -6.21 -8.85 -6.76
N PRO A 76 -7.19 -8.39 -7.57
CA PRO A 76 -6.95 -7.38 -8.59
C PRO A 76 -6.91 -5.94 -8.05
N GLY A 77 -7.57 -5.67 -6.92
CA GLY A 77 -7.92 -4.29 -6.53
C GLY A 77 -6.73 -3.36 -6.34
N PRO A 78 -5.71 -3.70 -5.53
CA PRO A 78 -4.54 -2.83 -5.35
C PRO A 78 -3.82 -2.49 -6.66
N PHE A 79 -3.66 -3.47 -7.55
CA PHE A 79 -3.07 -3.22 -8.87
C PHE A 79 -3.96 -2.33 -9.75
N LEU A 80 -5.27 -2.59 -9.81
CA LEU A 80 -6.18 -1.78 -10.62
C LEU A 80 -6.29 -0.33 -10.13
N ALA A 81 -6.36 -0.12 -8.81
CA ALA A 81 -6.46 1.19 -8.19
C ALA A 81 -5.22 2.05 -8.51
N THR A 82 -4.03 1.51 -8.30
CA THR A 82 -2.78 2.22 -8.59
C THR A 82 -2.61 2.50 -10.09
N ARG A 83 -2.97 1.55 -10.96
CA ARG A 83 -2.93 1.76 -12.41
C ARG A 83 -3.88 2.86 -12.86
N ARG A 84 -5.08 2.91 -12.29
CA ARG A 84 -6.05 3.98 -12.57
C ARG A 84 -5.48 5.34 -12.17
N LEU A 85 -4.99 5.48 -10.93
CA LEU A 85 -4.38 6.73 -10.45
C LEU A 85 -3.23 7.19 -11.35
N GLN A 86 -2.34 6.26 -11.74
CA GLN A 86 -1.26 6.57 -12.68
C GLN A 86 -1.77 7.03 -14.05
N SER A 87 -2.81 6.38 -14.59
CA SER A 87 -3.40 6.75 -15.88
C SER A 87 -4.11 8.11 -15.86
N GLU A 88 -4.62 8.51 -14.69
CA GLU A 88 -5.24 9.82 -14.45
C GLU A 88 -4.20 10.92 -14.15
N GLY A 89 -2.90 10.59 -14.20
CA GLY A 89 -1.81 11.55 -14.03
C GLY A 89 -1.41 11.81 -12.57
N ALA A 90 -1.81 10.96 -11.63
CA ALA A 90 -1.36 11.09 -10.24
C ALA A 90 0.17 10.97 -10.14
N SER A 91 0.80 11.91 -9.42
CA SER A 91 2.24 11.94 -9.20
C SER A 91 2.69 10.93 -8.13
N LEU A 92 2.57 9.65 -8.46
CA LEU A 92 2.95 8.54 -7.59
C LEU A 92 3.78 7.50 -8.35
N GLN A 93 4.59 6.77 -7.60
CA GLN A 93 5.33 5.61 -8.07
C GLN A 93 4.92 4.37 -7.28
N VAL A 94 4.97 3.22 -7.94
CA VAL A 94 4.66 1.91 -7.33
C VAL A 94 5.80 0.96 -7.62
N LEU A 95 6.34 0.36 -6.56
CA LEU A 95 7.43 -0.61 -6.61
C LEU A 95 6.98 -1.92 -5.97
N PRO A 96 6.57 -2.93 -6.77
CA PRO A 96 6.39 -4.28 -6.27
C PRO A 96 7.70 -4.81 -5.72
N LEU A 97 7.69 -5.40 -4.52
CA LEU A 97 8.93 -5.88 -3.89
C LEU A 97 9.48 -7.16 -4.55
N GLY A 98 8.61 -7.96 -5.18
CA GLY A 98 9.02 -9.15 -5.92
C GLY A 98 9.55 -10.24 -4.98
N CYS A 99 10.89 -10.42 -4.96
CA CYS A 99 11.54 -11.43 -4.12
C CYS A 99 12.24 -10.78 -2.91
N LEU A 100 12.03 -11.35 -1.73
CA LEU A 100 12.69 -10.96 -0.48
C LEU A 100 13.84 -11.91 -0.13
N PRO A 101 14.84 -11.47 0.65
CA PRO A 101 15.98 -12.32 0.99
C PRO A 101 15.65 -13.40 2.04
N TRP A 102 14.44 -13.40 2.59
CA TRP A 102 13.93 -14.41 3.52
C TRP A 102 12.68 -15.12 2.97
N GLU A 103 12.35 -16.27 3.57
CA GLU A 103 11.18 -17.06 3.22
C GLU A 103 9.88 -16.32 3.53
N THR A 104 8.91 -16.43 2.63
CA THR A 104 7.57 -15.82 2.68
C THR A 104 6.48 -16.90 2.55
N LYS A 105 5.28 -16.51 2.09
CA LYS A 105 4.15 -17.40 1.87
C LYS A 105 4.51 -18.55 0.92
N LYS A 106 3.99 -19.75 1.20
CA LYS A 106 4.20 -20.97 0.40
C LYS A 106 5.66 -21.45 0.31
N ARG A 107 6.48 -21.14 1.33
CA ARG A 107 7.92 -21.51 1.36
C ARG A 107 8.68 -21.00 0.12
N SER A 108 8.27 -19.84 -0.40
CA SER A 108 8.96 -19.16 -1.48
C SER A 108 9.64 -17.91 -0.95
N HIS A 109 10.25 -17.13 -1.82
CA HIS A 109 10.79 -15.80 -1.50
C HIS A 109 9.92 -14.69 -2.10
N ILE A 110 8.79 -15.04 -2.73
CA ILE A 110 7.94 -14.10 -3.48
C ILE A 110 6.96 -13.42 -2.53
N THR A 111 6.74 -12.13 -2.67
CA THR A 111 5.75 -11.38 -1.91
C THR A 111 4.76 -10.64 -2.82
N SER A 112 3.53 -10.49 -2.35
CA SER A 112 2.51 -9.62 -2.93
C SER A 112 2.58 -8.19 -2.40
N LEU A 113 3.66 -7.81 -1.71
CA LEU A 113 3.84 -6.45 -1.20
C LEU A 113 4.32 -5.48 -2.28
N ALA A 114 3.83 -4.24 -2.24
CA ALA A 114 4.35 -3.15 -3.06
C ALA A 114 4.46 -1.84 -2.26
N LEU A 115 5.51 -1.08 -2.51
CA LEU A 115 5.66 0.27 -1.98
C LEU A 115 5.01 1.29 -2.92
N VAL A 116 4.28 2.25 -2.36
CA VAL A 116 3.75 3.41 -3.06
C VAL A 116 4.31 4.65 -2.39
N SER A 117 4.84 5.57 -3.20
CA SER A 117 5.32 6.86 -2.71
C SER A 117 4.98 7.96 -3.71
N ARG A 118 5.12 9.21 -3.27
CA ARG A 118 5.06 10.37 -4.18
C ARG A 118 6.19 10.23 -5.20
N LYS A 119 5.94 10.60 -6.46
CA LYS A 119 6.99 10.68 -7.47
C LYS A 119 7.87 11.90 -7.14
N GLY A 120 9.14 11.67 -6.83
CA GLY A 120 10.10 12.76 -6.58
C GLY A 120 10.54 13.45 -7.87
N PRO A 121 11.03 14.70 -7.79
CA PRO A 121 11.68 15.33 -8.93
C PRO A 121 12.99 14.58 -9.24
N GLY A 122 13.08 13.92 -10.40
CA GLY A 122 14.33 13.31 -10.89
C GLY A 122 14.34 11.79 -11.12
N TRP A 123 13.18 11.15 -11.29
CA TRP A 123 13.07 9.77 -11.78
C TRP A 123 12.26 9.68 -13.07
#